data_AF-A0A840WAF9-F1
#
_entry.id   AF-A0A840WAF9-F1
#
_cell.length_a   1.000
_cell.length_b   1.000
_cell.length_c   1.000
_cell.angle_alpha   90.00
_cell.angle_beta   90.00
_cell.angle_gamma   90.00
#
_symmetry.space_group_name_H-M   'P 1'
#
loop_
_entity.id
_entity.type
_entity.pdbx_description
1 polymer ?
#
loop_
_entity_poly.entity_id
_entity_poly.type
_entity_poly.pdbx_seq_one_letter_code
_entity_poly.pdbx_strand_id
1 'polypeptide(L)'
;MSTGLVPRPVACALIVLLPLTACGNAGEDASESSPPPQAAEGAFPVTVEHEFGSTTIEEEPKRVVTLGVTDADAVLALDLVPVGNTGYTFYESGLGPWTDDLVGDSELTRIASDSEPNIEQIANLAPDLIIGVSAGFDDAVYEDLSQIAPVVARPAGTAAYTVPRDEVTEVIATALGVLTTEVEYGPAVI
;
A
#
# COMPACT_ATOMS: atom_id res chain seq x y z
N MET A 1 -23.32 11.34 -81.47
CA MET A 1 -22.69 11.55 -80.15
C MET A 1 -21.33 10.84 -80.21
N SER A 2 -20.32 11.40 -80.90
CA SER A 2 -19.33 12.39 -80.46
C SER A 2 -18.60 12.07 -79.16
N THR A 3 -17.26 11.95 -79.28
CA THR A 3 -16.19 12.16 -78.28
C THR A 3 -16.07 11.11 -77.15
N GLY A 4 -14.90 10.60 -76.75
CA GLY A 4 -13.51 10.89 -77.09
C GLY A 4 -12.57 10.09 -76.17
N LEU A 5 -11.36 9.82 -76.67
CA LEU A 5 -10.21 9.20 -76.01
C LEU A 5 -9.64 10.09 -74.90
N VAL A 6 -9.29 9.54 -73.72
CA VAL A 6 -8.30 10.13 -72.79
C VAL A 6 -7.43 9.03 -72.15
N PRO A 7 -6.09 9.18 -72.11
CA PRO A 7 -5.15 8.20 -71.56
C PRO A 7 -4.56 8.56 -70.17
N ARG A 8 -4.13 7.51 -69.44
CA ARG A 8 -3.06 7.43 -68.39
C ARG A 8 -3.29 8.16 -67.05
N PRO A 9 -2.63 7.79 -65.92
CA PRO A 9 -1.44 6.92 -65.77
C PRO A 9 -1.51 5.81 -64.68
N VAL A 10 -0.63 4.83 -64.87
CA VAL A 10 -0.19 3.82 -63.90
C VAL A 10 0.45 4.51 -62.69
N ALA A 11 -0.09 4.30 -61.49
CA ALA A 11 0.55 4.67 -60.24
C ALA A 11 1.26 3.43 -59.66
N CYS A 12 2.59 3.40 -59.79
CA CYS A 12 3.45 2.45 -59.10
C CYS A 12 3.44 2.76 -57.61
N ALA A 13 2.73 1.97 -56.81
CA ALA A 13 2.85 1.99 -55.36
C ALA A 13 4.21 1.38 -54.97
N LEU A 14 5.18 2.24 -54.67
CA LEU A 14 6.42 1.85 -54.02
C LEU A 14 6.11 1.47 -52.56
N ILE A 15 6.10 0.17 -52.27
CA ILE A 15 6.05 -0.37 -50.91
C ILE A 15 7.43 -0.13 -50.29
N VAL A 16 7.52 0.88 -49.42
CA VAL A 16 8.67 1.10 -48.55
C VAL A 16 8.56 0.09 -47.40
N LEU A 17 9.36 -0.97 -47.47
CA LEU A 17 9.63 -1.88 -46.36
C LEU A 17 10.42 -1.12 -45.29
N LEU A 18 9.73 -0.68 -44.24
CA LEU A 18 10.34 -0.29 -42.97
C LEU A 18 10.88 -1.56 -42.29
N PRO A 19 12.21 -1.72 -42.09
CA PRO A 19 12.68 -2.73 -41.16
C PRO A 19 12.23 -2.31 -39.76
N LEU A 20 11.38 -3.11 -39.12
CA LEU A 20 11.22 -3.05 -37.68
C LEU A 20 12.56 -3.48 -37.06
N THR A 21 13.40 -2.51 -36.73
CA THR A 21 14.50 -2.70 -35.79
C THR A 21 13.88 -3.01 -34.43
N ALA A 22 13.66 -4.30 -34.20
CA ALA A 22 13.48 -4.86 -32.87
C ALA A 22 14.79 -4.64 -32.11
N CYS A 23 14.82 -3.66 -31.21
CA CYS A 23 15.82 -3.59 -30.15
C CYS A 23 15.54 -4.73 -29.17
N GLY A 24 15.88 -5.96 -29.56
CA GLY A 24 16.16 -7.03 -28.62
C GLY A 24 17.60 -6.86 -28.14
N ASN A 25 17.80 -6.04 -27.13
CA ASN A 25 19.02 -6.13 -26.33
C ASN A 25 18.76 -7.20 -25.28
N ALA A 26 19.16 -8.43 -25.60
CA ALA A 26 19.47 -9.43 -24.59
C ALA A 26 20.63 -8.87 -23.77
N GLY A 27 20.28 -8.26 -22.64
CA GLY A 27 21.19 -7.92 -21.57
C GLY A 27 20.64 -8.60 -20.33
N GLU A 28 21.31 -9.68 -19.97
CA GLU A 28 21.31 -10.38 -18.69
C GLU A 28 20.25 -9.93 -17.67
N ASP A 29 19.30 -10.84 -17.40
CA ASP A 29 18.48 -10.89 -16.20
C ASP A 29 19.39 -10.87 -14.96
N ALA A 30 19.79 -9.67 -14.56
CA ALA A 30 20.05 -9.38 -13.17
C ALA A 30 18.68 -9.18 -12.55
N SER A 31 18.10 -10.26 -12.00
CA SER A 31 17.31 -10.09 -10.78
C SER A 31 18.24 -9.48 -9.75
N GLU A 32 18.37 -8.16 -9.79
CA GLU A 32 18.66 -7.39 -8.60
C GLU A 32 17.44 -7.60 -7.72
N SER A 33 17.48 -8.66 -6.91
CA SER A 33 16.67 -8.73 -5.71
C SER A 33 17.10 -7.54 -4.86
N SER A 34 16.42 -6.41 -5.06
CA SER A 34 16.51 -5.30 -4.12
C SER A 34 16.26 -5.88 -2.73
N PRO A 35 17.12 -5.56 -1.76
CA PRO A 35 16.88 -6.00 -0.39
C PRO A 35 15.48 -5.55 0.05
N PRO A 36 14.79 -6.36 0.86
CA PRO A 36 13.45 -6.04 1.33
C PRO A 36 13.43 -4.64 1.98
N PRO A 37 12.35 -3.85 1.82
CA PRO A 37 12.18 -2.60 2.55
C PRO A 37 12.40 -2.85 4.04
N GLN A 38 13.44 -2.22 4.59
CA GLN A 38 13.81 -2.33 5.99
C GLN A 38 13.84 -0.93 6.59
N ALA A 39 13.50 -0.83 7.87
CA ALA A 39 13.64 0.42 8.60
C ALA A 39 15.07 0.97 8.45
N ALA A 40 15.19 2.26 8.13
CA ALA A 40 16.50 2.88 7.96
C ALA A 40 17.27 2.93 9.30
N GLU A 41 18.60 2.82 9.27
CA GLU A 41 19.40 3.01 10.47
C GLU A 41 19.16 4.41 11.05
N GLY A 42 18.75 4.48 12.32
CA GLY A 42 18.39 5.74 12.98
C GLY A 42 17.06 6.34 12.53
N ALA A 43 16.15 5.54 11.94
CA ALA A 43 14.82 5.99 11.55
C ALA A 43 13.98 6.46 12.75
N PHE A 44 14.20 5.89 13.94
CA PHE A 44 13.42 6.19 15.14
C PHE A 44 14.16 7.14 16.10
N PRO A 45 13.44 7.99 16.85
CA PRO A 45 11.98 8.06 16.94
C PRO A 45 11.32 8.72 15.71
N VAL A 46 10.12 8.26 15.36
CA VAL A 46 9.26 8.87 14.33
C VAL A 46 7.99 9.41 14.97
N THR A 47 7.61 10.65 14.66
CA THR A 47 6.32 11.21 15.07
C THR A 47 5.41 11.31 13.85
N VAL A 48 4.20 10.77 13.97
CA VAL A 48 3.15 10.82 12.93
C VAL A 48 1.99 11.66 13.44
N GLU A 49 1.62 12.69 12.68
CA GLU A 49 0.43 13.51 12.91
C GLU A 49 -0.80 12.85 12.26
N HIS A 50 -1.93 12.86 12.94
CA HIS A 50 -3.18 12.23 12.49
C HIS A 50 -4.41 12.93 13.09
N GLU A 51 -5.62 12.51 12.72
CA GLU A 51 -6.89 13.13 13.12
C GLU A 51 -7.01 13.37 14.64
N PHE A 52 -6.49 12.45 15.45
CA PHE A 52 -6.57 12.49 16.92
C PHE A 52 -5.37 13.14 17.62
N GLY A 53 -4.49 13.85 16.89
CA GLY A 53 -3.28 14.48 17.43
C GLY A 53 -2.01 13.90 16.82
N SER A 54 -1.07 13.45 17.64
CA SER A 54 0.16 12.84 17.14
C SER A 54 0.64 11.70 18.01
N THR A 55 1.31 10.75 17.37
CA THR A 55 1.86 9.56 17.99
C THR A 55 3.34 9.49 17.69
N THR A 56 4.16 9.33 18.74
CA THR A 56 5.60 9.09 18.61
C THR A 56 5.89 7.61 18.81
N ILE A 57 6.59 7.03 17.84
CA ILE A 57 7.04 5.64 17.81
C ILE A 57 8.54 5.68 18.12
N GLU A 58 8.90 5.20 19.30
CA GLU A 58 10.26 5.35 19.84
C GLU A 58 11.27 4.35 19.26
N GLU A 59 10.79 3.16 18.87
CA GLU A 59 11.62 2.06 18.38
C GLU A 59 10.90 1.32 17.25
N GLU A 60 11.64 0.53 16.48
CA GLU A 60 11.10 -0.25 15.36
C GLU A 60 10.02 -1.25 15.85
N PRO A 61 8.76 -1.13 15.40
CA PRO A 61 7.67 -2.02 15.82
C PRO A 61 7.93 -3.47 15.43
N LYS A 62 7.58 -4.41 16.32
CA LYS A 62 7.71 -5.85 16.10
C LYS A 62 6.37 -6.59 16.16
N ARG A 63 5.34 -5.99 16.74
CA ARG A 63 4.00 -6.56 16.93
C ARG A 63 2.94 -5.56 16.51
N VAL A 64 2.69 -5.50 15.21
CA VAL A 64 1.76 -4.57 14.60
C VAL A 64 0.35 -5.16 14.52
N VAL A 65 -0.65 -4.37 14.93
CA VAL A 65 -2.07 -4.64 14.65
C VAL A 65 -2.59 -3.62 13.64
N THR A 66 -3.36 -4.07 12.66
CA THR A 66 -3.92 -3.22 11.59
C THR A 66 -5.45 -3.20 11.62
N LEU A 67 -6.06 -2.02 11.71
CA LEU A 67 -7.49 -1.83 11.93
C LEU A 67 -8.24 -1.25 10.73
N GLY A 68 -7.51 -0.72 9.74
CA GLY A 68 -8.09 -0.25 8.49
C GLY A 68 -8.29 -1.37 7.48
N VAL A 69 -9.15 -1.09 6.49
CA VAL A 69 -9.56 -2.06 5.46
C VAL A 69 -8.36 -2.50 4.60
N THR A 70 -7.43 -1.59 4.30
CA THR A 70 -6.25 -1.84 3.44
C THR A 70 -4.93 -1.77 4.21
N ASP A 71 -4.95 -1.52 5.52
CA ASP A 71 -3.73 -1.25 6.28
C ASP A 71 -2.80 -2.48 6.31
N ALA A 72 -3.37 -3.67 6.43
CA ALA A 72 -2.60 -4.93 6.40
C ALA A 72 -1.89 -5.16 5.05
N ASP A 73 -2.52 -4.78 3.92
CA ASP A 73 -1.89 -4.90 2.60
C ASP A 73 -0.59 -4.07 2.54
N ALA A 74 -0.62 -2.84 3.07
CA ALA A 74 0.55 -1.96 3.10
C ALA A 74 1.65 -2.49 4.05
N VAL A 75 1.27 -2.99 5.22
CA VAL A 75 2.22 -3.57 6.18
C VAL A 75 2.90 -4.83 5.61
N LEU A 76 2.13 -5.70 4.96
CA LEU A 76 2.65 -6.90 4.28
C LEU A 76 3.56 -6.56 3.10
N ALA A 77 3.24 -5.51 2.33
CA ALA A 77 4.08 -5.04 1.23
C ALA A 77 5.44 -4.48 1.72
N LEU A 78 5.56 -4.17 3.01
CA LEU A 78 6.78 -3.74 3.69
C LEU A 78 7.46 -4.89 4.44
N ASP A 79 7.18 -6.14 4.04
CA ASP A 79 7.75 -7.39 4.59
C ASP A 79 7.52 -7.59 6.10
N LEU A 80 6.42 -7.04 6.63
CA LEU A 80 5.97 -7.27 8.01
C LEU A 80 4.61 -7.97 8.02
N VAL A 81 4.47 -9.07 8.75
CA VAL A 81 3.17 -9.72 8.96
C VAL A 81 2.54 -9.20 10.25
N PRO A 82 1.34 -8.58 10.22
CA PRO A 82 0.68 -8.11 11.42
C PRO A 82 0.21 -9.29 12.29
N VAL A 83 0.30 -9.15 13.61
CA VAL A 83 -0.16 -10.19 14.56
C VAL A 83 -1.69 -10.30 14.60
N GLY A 84 -2.39 -9.26 14.13
CA GLY A 84 -3.81 -9.33 13.86
C GLY A 84 -4.32 -8.18 12.98
N ASN A 85 -5.42 -8.44 12.28
CA ASN A 85 -6.07 -7.44 11.44
C ASN A 85 -7.61 -7.49 11.50
N THR A 86 -8.24 -6.35 11.22
CA THR A 86 -9.67 -6.28 10.90
C THR A 86 -9.92 -6.47 9.40
N GLY A 87 -9.23 -5.70 8.54
CA GLY A 87 -9.23 -5.86 7.09
C GLY A 87 -10.61 -5.93 6.43
N TYR A 88 -10.70 -6.71 5.36
CA TYR A 88 -11.90 -6.91 4.56
C TYR A 88 -12.90 -7.86 5.24
N THR A 89 -14.10 -7.37 5.54
CA THR A 89 -15.16 -8.17 6.20
C THR A 89 -15.61 -9.42 5.40
N PHE A 90 -15.39 -9.43 4.08
CA PHE A 90 -15.82 -10.52 3.20
C PHE A 90 -14.78 -11.64 3.04
N TYR A 91 -13.58 -11.48 3.60
CA TYR A 91 -12.56 -12.53 3.67
C TYR A 91 -12.44 -13.07 5.09
N GLU A 92 -12.27 -14.38 5.22
CA GLU A 92 -12.20 -15.08 6.52
C GLU A 92 -11.02 -14.58 7.37
N SER A 93 -9.85 -14.41 6.75
CA SER A 93 -8.65 -13.85 7.39
C SER A 93 -8.66 -12.32 7.47
N GLY A 94 -9.64 -11.65 6.84
CA GLY A 94 -9.62 -10.20 6.64
C GLY A 94 -8.71 -9.75 5.50
N LEU A 95 -7.99 -10.68 4.86
CA LEU A 95 -7.04 -10.37 3.79
C LEU A 95 -7.47 -10.99 2.47
N GLY A 96 -7.11 -10.33 1.36
CA GLY A 96 -7.35 -10.89 0.03
C GLY A 96 -6.36 -11.99 -0.33
N PRO A 97 -6.71 -12.86 -1.30
CA PRO A 97 -5.88 -14.00 -1.71
C PRO A 97 -4.52 -13.61 -2.30
N TRP A 98 -4.32 -12.33 -2.65
CA TRP A 98 -3.02 -11.80 -3.08
C TRP A 98 -2.00 -11.72 -1.94
N THR A 99 -2.44 -11.84 -0.68
CA THR A 99 -1.58 -11.78 0.50
C THR A 99 -1.06 -13.15 0.95
N ASP A 100 -1.56 -14.25 0.39
CA ASP A 100 -1.30 -15.61 0.87
C ASP A 100 0.21 -15.92 0.92
N ASP A 101 0.95 -15.54 -0.12
CA ASP A 101 2.41 -15.75 -0.19
C ASP A 101 3.19 -14.88 0.81
N LEU A 102 2.68 -13.68 1.15
CA LEU A 102 3.31 -12.75 2.09
C LEU A 102 3.07 -13.18 3.55
N VAL A 103 1.89 -13.73 3.84
CA VAL A 103 1.55 -14.24 5.18
C VAL A 103 2.22 -15.58 5.44
N GLY A 104 2.19 -16.49 4.46
CA GLY A 104 2.73 -17.84 4.59
C GLY A 104 2.12 -18.60 5.78
N ASP A 105 2.98 -19.23 6.58
CA ASP A 105 2.59 -19.97 7.80
C ASP A 105 2.55 -19.09 9.06
N SER A 106 2.66 -17.77 8.92
CA SER A 106 2.73 -16.84 10.05
C SER A 106 1.42 -16.81 10.85
N GLU A 107 1.52 -16.64 12.16
CA GLU A 107 0.34 -16.46 13.01
C GLU A 107 -0.27 -15.07 12.80
N LEU A 108 -1.49 -15.04 12.26
CA LEU A 108 -2.28 -13.83 12.06
C LEU A 108 -3.69 -14.05 12.61
N THR A 109 -4.14 -13.15 13.49
CA THR A 109 -5.48 -13.21 14.09
C THR A 109 -6.45 -12.28 13.37
N ARG A 110 -7.59 -12.81 12.91
CA ARG A 110 -8.71 -11.98 12.47
C ARG A 110 -9.40 -11.36 13.69
N ILE A 111 -9.30 -10.04 13.84
CA ILE A 111 -9.88 -9.28 14.96
C ILE A 111 -11.32 -8.89 14.64
N ALA A 112 -12.29 -9.40 15.38
CA ALA A 112 -13.70 -9.06 15.16
C ALA A 112 -13.91 -7.53 15.12
N SER A 113 -14.62 -7.05 14.10
CA SER A 113 -14.84 -5.62 13.87
C SER A 113 -16.15 -5.43 13.12
N ASP A 114 -17.23 -5.31 13.88
CA ASP A 114 -18.57 -5.06 13.33
C ASP A 114 -18.75 -3.55 13.11
N SER A 115 -19.13 -2.82 14.17
CA SER A 115 -19.17 -1.35 14.16
C SER A 115 -17.84 -0.74 14.62
N GLU A 116 -17.16 -1.42 15.55
CA GLU A 116 -15.90 -1.01 16.17
C GLU A 116 -14.99 -2.24 16.31
N PRO A 117 -13.66 -2.04 16.34
CA PRO A 117 -12.72 -3.13 16.55
C PRO A 117 -12.83 -3.69 17.97
N ASN A 118 -12.68 -5.02 18.11
CA ASN A 118 -12.70 -5.68 19.41
C ASN A 118 -11.43 -5.36 20.23
N ILE A 119 -11.56 -4.43 21.18
CA ILE A 119 -10.47 -3.93 22.03
C ILE A 119 -9.82 -5.03 22.87
N GLU A 120 -10.61 -5.97 23.40
CA GLU A 120 -10.07 -7.08 24.21
C GLU A 120 -9.19 -8.03 23.38
N GLN A 121 -9.59 -8.32 22.13
CA GLN A 121 -8.77 -9.12 21.22
C GLN A 121 -7.46 -8.40 20.90
N ILE A 122 -7.51 -7.09 20.66
CA ILE A 122 -6.31 -6.27 20.42
C ILE A 122 -5.37 -6.31 21.63
N ALA A 123 -5.89 -6.10 22.83
CA ALA A 123 -5.08 -6.14 24.06
C ALA A 123 -4.41 -7.51 24.27
N ASN A 124 -5.13 -8.62 23.99
CA ASN A 124 -4.60 -9.97 24.10
C ASN A 124 -3.48 -10.28 23.09
N LEU A 125 -3.45 -9.57 21.95
CA LEU A 125 -2.36 -9.67 20.99
C LEU A 125 -1.10 -8.92 21.44
N ALA A 126 -1.16 -8.12 22.51
CA ALA A 126 -0.03 -7.35 23.03
C ALA A 126 0.78 -6.63 21.93
N PRO A 127 0.14 -5.75 21.13
CA PRO A 127 0.83 -4.99 20.09
C PRO A 127 1.79 -3.97 20.68
N ASP A 128 2.81 -3.59 19.91
CA ASP A 128 3.67 -2.43 20.17
C ASP A 128 3.37 -1.26 19.22
N LEU A 129 2.53 -1.46 18.20
CA LEU A 129 1.95 -0.43 17.35
C LEU A 129 0.58 -0.86 16.85
N ILE A 130 -0.37 0.08 16.86
CA ILE A 130 -1.69 -0.07 16.24
C ILE A 130 -1.80 0.91 15.07
N ILE A 131 -2.11 0.39 13.89
CA ILE A 131 -2.27 1.16 12.66
C ILE A 131 -3.75 1.14 12.26
N GLY A 132 -4.32 2.31 12.05
CA GLY A 132 -5.72 2.52 11.69
C GLY A 132 -5.87 3.68 10.70
N VAL A 133 -5.04 3.70 9.66
CA VAL A 133 -4.98 4.81 8.68
C VAL A 133 -6.19 4.77 7.77
N SER A 134 -6.61 3.59 7.32
CA SER A 134 -7.85 3.41 6.55
C SER A 134 -9.04 2.97 7.42
N ALA A 135 -9.00 3.26 8.73
CA ALA A 135 -10.05 2.92 9.69
C ALA A 135 -11.02 4.08 9.98
N GLY A 136 -12.20 3.74 10.51
CA GLY A 136 -13.28 4.69 10.78
C GLY A 136 -13.70 4.80 12.24
N PHE A 137 -12.81 4.53 13.19
CA PHE A 137 -13.10 4.70 14.61
C PHE A 137 -13.15 6.18 15.04
N ASP A 138 -13.72 6.45 16.22
CA ASP A 138 -13.89 7.77 16.82
C ASP A 138 -12.93 8.02 17.99
N ASP A 139 -13.06 9.18 18.65
CA ASP A 139 -12.19 9.58 19.77
C ASP A 139 -12.23 8.60 20.94
N ALA A 140 -13.39 8.03 21.27
CA ALA A 140 -13.53 7.13 22.40
C ALA A 140 -12.78 5.82 22.15
N VAL A 141 -12.94 5.26 20.94
CA VAL A 141 -12.20 4.07 20.53
C VAL A 141 -10.70 4.37 20.43
N TYR A 142 -10.31 5.54 19.93
CA TYR A 142 -8.90 5.96 19.89
C TYR A 142 -8.28 6.03 21.29
N GLU A 143 -8.98 6.58 22.28
CA GLU A 143 -8.54 6.64 23.68
C GLU A 143 -8.36 5.24 24.28
N ASP A 144 -9.25 4.31 24.00
CA ASP A 144 -9.15 2.91 24.46
C ASP A 144 -7.98 2.18 23.79
N LEU A 145 -7.79 2.35 22.48
CA LEU A 145 -6.64 1.78 21.76
C LEU A 145 -5.31 2.35 22.27
N SER A 146 -5.27 3.65 22.57
CA SER A 146 -4.07 4.35 23.07
C SER A 146 -3.64 3.90 24.47
N GLN A 147 -4.52 3.25 25.23
CA GLN A 147 -4.16 2.60 26.49
C GLN A 147 -3.42 1.28 26.29
N ILE A 148 -3.47 0.70 25.09
CA ILE A 148 -2.84 -0.58 24.75
C ILE A 148 -1.45 -0.35 24.14
N ALA A 149 -1.36 0.49 23.11
CA ALA A 149 -0.13 0.77 22.37
C ALA A 149 -0.24 2.12 21.64
N PRO A 150 0.87 2.69 21.13
CA PRO A 150 0.85 3.81 20.20
C PRO A 150 -0.12 3.56 19.02
N VAL A 151 -0.92 4.57 18.65
CA VAL A 151 -1.95 4.45 17.60
C VAL A 151 -1.69 5.46 16.48
N VAL A 152 -1.47 4.98 15.26
CA VAL A 152 -1.43 5.82 14.06
C VAL A 152 -2.77 5.75 13.36
N ALA A 153 -3.52 6.84 13.37
CA ALA A 153 -4.83 6.94 12.74
C ALA A 153 -4.78 7.62 11.36
N ARG A 154 -5.96 7.83 10.75
CA ARG A 154 -6.09 8.55 9.48
C ARG A 154 -5.53 9.98 9.56
N PRO A 155 -5.01 10.53 8.45
CA PRO A 155 -4.50 11.90 8.40
C PRO A 155 -5.58 12.93 8.79
N ALA A 156 -5.16 14.04 9.40
CA ALA A 156 -6.08 15.06 9.86
C ALA A 156 -6.90 15.67 8.70
N GLY A 157 -8.21 15.84 8.92
CA GLY A 157 -9.13 16.39 7.93
C GLY A 157 -9.57 15.40 6.86
N THR A 158 -9.23 14.11 6.99
CA THR A 158 -9.73 13.05 6.12
C THR A 158 -10.97 12.39 6.70
N ALA A 159 -11.93 12.04 5.85
CA ALA A 159 -13.09 11.28 6.28
C ALA A 159 -12.73 9.80 6.51
N ALA A 160 -13.47 9.15 7.41
CA ALA A 160 -13.33 7.73 7.67
C ALA A 160 -13.38 6.91 6.37
N TYR A 161 -12.44 5.97 6.20
CA TYR A 161 -12.34 5.08 5.04
C TYR A 161 -12.04 5.75 3.69
N THR A 162 -11.73 7.06 3.65
CA THR A 162 -11.51 7.79 2.38
C THR A 162 -10.06 8.16 2.13
N VAL A 163 -9.11 7.67 2.92
CA VAL A 163 -7.69 7.95 2.71
C VAL A 163 -7.24 7.27 1.41
N PRO A 164 -6.62 8.00 0.45
CA PRO A 164 -6.06 7.41 -0.75
C PRO A 164 -5.02 6.32 -0.43
N ARG A 165 -4.95 5.28 -1.26
CA ARG A 165 -4.05 4.13 -1.00
C ARG A 165 -2.57 4.51 -0.93
N ASP A 166 -2.15 5.45 -1.76
CA ASP A 166 -0.77 5.91 -1.79
C ASP A 166 -0.43 6.59 -0.46
N GLU A 167 -1.32 7.46 0.04
CA GLU A 167 -1.19 8.13 1.34
C GLU A 167 -1.25 7.13 2.51
N VAL A 168 -2.12 6.10 2.46
CA VAL A 168 -2.12 5.00 3.44
C VAL A 168 -0.74 4.34 3.52
N THR A 169 -0.15 4.03 2.37
CA THR A 169 1.15 3.36 2.28
C THR A 169 2.28 4.27 2.78
N GLU A 170 2.27 5.56 2.43
CA GLU A 170 3.28 6.53 2.89
C GLU A 170 3.24 6.73 4.41
N VAL A 171 2.06 6.88 4.99
CA VAL A 171 1.90 7.03 6.44
C VAL A 171 2.35 5.77 7.17
N ILE A 172 1.98 4.59 6.66
CA ILE A 172 2.38 3.30 7.25
C ILE A 172 3.89 3.09 7.11
N ALA A 173 4.48 3.34 5.95
CA ALA A 173 5.92 3.25 5.73
C ALA A 173 6.68 4.16 6.68
N THR A 174 6.21 5.40 6.85
CA THR A 174 6.77 6.36 7.81
C THR A 174 6.69 5.81 9.24
N ALA A 175 5.53 5.31 9.66
CA ALA A 175 5.34 4.72 11.00
C ALA A 175 6.25 3.52 11.26
N LEU A 176 6.57 2.74 10.22
CA LEU A 176 7.49 1.61 10.28
C LEU A 176 8.96 1.99 10.05
N GLY A 177 9.28 3.28 9.90
CA GLY A 177 10.65 3.76 9.68
C GLY A 177 11.22 3.40 8.30
N VAL A 178 10.38 2.98 7.36
CA VAL A 178 10.75 2.74 5.97
C VAL A 178 10.67 4.06 5.23
N LEU A 179 11.83 4.61 4.85
CA LEU A 179 11.89 5.84 4.08
C LEU A 179 11.44 5.55 2.65
N THR A 180 10.27 6.07 2.26
CA THR A 180 9.91 6.16 0.84
C THR A 180 10.80 7.24 0.22
N THR A 181 11.87 6.83 -0.47
CA THR A 181 12.54 7.75 -1.39
C THR A 181 11.48 8.21 -2.39
N GLU A 182 11.28 9.53 -2.51
CA GLU A 182 10.36 10.14 -3.48
C GLU A 182 10.51 9.43 -4.83
N VAL A 183 9.50 8.63 -5.18
CA VAL A 183 9.31 8.26 -6.57
C VAL A 183 8.71 9.50 -7.20
N GLU A 184 9.56 10.27 -7.90
CA GLU A 184 9.13 11.42 -8.68
C GLU A 184 8.06 10.93 -9.67
N TYR A 185 6.78 11.11 -9.31
CA TYR A 185 5.66 10.85 -10.20
C TYR A 185 5.72 11.93 -11.29
N GLY A 186 6.39 11.59 -12.40
CA GLY A 186 6.29 12.34 -13.64
C GLY A 186 4.82 12.58 -13.98
N PRO A 187 4.47 13.75 -14.54
CA PRO A 187 3.09 14.19 -14.63
C PRO A 187 2.23 13.15 -15.36
N ALA A 188 1.09 12.82 -14.75
CA ALA A 188 0.07 11.99 -15.36
C ALA A 188 -0.29 12.55 -16.74
N VAL A 189 0.11 11.84 -17.79
CA VAL A 189 -0.26 12.18 -19.16
C VAL A 189 -1.72 11.75 -19.34
N ILE A 190 -2.59 12.75 -19.40
CA ILE A 190 -3.98 12.67 -19.87
C ILE A 190 -4.03 12.50 -21.38
#